data_AF-A0A1I4MFU9-F1
#
_entry.id   AF-A0A1I4MFU9-F1
#
_cell.length_a   1.000
_cell.length_b   1.000
_cell.length_c   1.000
_cell.angle_alpha   90.00
_cell.angle_beta   90.00
_cell.angle_gamma   90.00
#
_symmetry.space_group_name_H-M   'P 1'
#
loop_
_entity.id
_entity.type
_entity.pdbx_description
1 polymer ?
#
loop_
_entity_poly.entity_id
_entity_poly.type
_entity_poly.pdbx_seq_one_letter_code
_entity_poly.pdbx_strand_id
1 'polypeptide(L)'
;MSAFLGHIHYWLYHKIGRVVEREQLIFQKAEEMCGAAAEELQSQVWQIYGQPLPDTELGELIDHSNIHGWLQRQITIAETREAAFIKELLDTCGGAAQDIVLSAYAEHGKLCGEHAKSQEKYDGQRAAGIYQAVNDYILNGMPCDQGDVVTVNEADTVIWEGETCLQERNWTKAGVDKAFMKECYQKWFVGFVKALNPAFTYNQTADTLKGGPVNRHQILKEA
;
A
#
# COMPACT_ATOMS: atom_id res chain seq x y z
N MET A 1 -2.86 -10.99 -30.31
CA MET A 1 -2.13 -9.75 -30.65
C MET A 1 -1.20 -9.46 -29.50
N SER A 2 0.10 -9.21 -29.76
CA SER A 2 1.05 -8.83 -28.71
C SER A 2 0.56 -7.56 -28.03
N ALA A 3 0.37 -7.57 -26.72
CA ALA A 3 -0.08 -6.40 -25.99
C ALA A 3 1.11 -5.44 -25.83
N PHE A 4 0.92 -4.17 -26.19
CA PHE A 4 1.96 -3.14 -26.06
C PHE A 4 2.08 -2.68 -24.61
N LEU A 5 3.32 -2.46 -24.15
CA LEU A 5 3.59 -1.90 -22.82
C LEU A 5 3.30 -0.39 -22.78
N GLY A 6 2.08 -0.01 -22.37
CA GLY A 6 1.73 1.38 -22.09
C GLY A 6 2.16 1.87 -20.71
N HIS A 7 2.12 3.20 -20.52
CA HIS A 7 2.43 3.87 -19.25
C HIS A 7 1.70 3.29 -18.03
N ILE A 8 0.46 2.83 -18.21
CA ILE A 8 -0.34 2.23 -17.13
C ILE A 8 0.30 0.96 -16.55
N HIS A 9 1.01 0.17 -17.36
CA HIS A 9 1.68 -1.04 -16.90
C HIS A 9 2.88 -0.70 -16.02
N TYR A 10 3.68 0.29 -16.41
CA TYR A 10 4.79 0.79 -15.60
C TYR A 10 4.28 1.44 -14.31
N TRP A 11 3.21 2.24 -14.40
CA TRP A 11 2.58 2.85 -13.23
C TRP A 11 2.13 1.80 -12.21
N LEU A 12 1.45 0.74 -12.66
CA LEU A 12 1.03 -0.34 -11.79
C LEU A 12 2.21 -1.15 -11.25
N TYR A 13 3.24 -1.40 -12.08
CA TYR A 13 4.45 -2.07 -11.66
C TYR A 13 5.20 -1.32 -10.55
N HIS A 14 5.32 0.01 -10.67
CA HIS A 14 5.91 0.83 -9.60
C HIS A 14 5.14 0.73 -8.29
N LYS A 15 3.80 0.67 -8.35
CA LYS A 15 2.97 0.48 -7.14
C LYS A 15 3.16 -0.89 -6.49
N ILE A 16 3.36 -1.94 -7.28
CA ILE A 16 3.76 -3.25 -6.76
C ILE A 16 5.12 -3.14 -6.07
N GLY A 17 6.07 -2.41 -6.68
CA GLY A 17 7.35 -2.06 -6.06
C GLY A 17 7.19 -1.37 -4.69
N ARG A 18 6.22 -0.46 -4.52
CA ARG A 18 5.95 0.17 -3.21
C ARG A 18 5.47 -0.81 -2.13
N VAL A 19 4.87 -1.94 -2.49
CA VAL A 19 4.55 -3.00 -1.53
C VAL A 19 5.82 -3.74 -1.12
N VAL A 20 6.71 -4.02 -2.07
CA VAL A 20 8.01 -4.65 -1.81
C VAL A 20 8.91 -3.78 -0.94
N GLU A 21 8.98 -2.48 -1.22
CA GLU A 21 9.74 -1.51 -0.39
C GLU A 21 9.22 -1.48 1.05
N ARG A 22 7.90 -1.55 1.24
CA ARG A 22 7.28 -1.60 2.56
C ARG A 22 7.55 -2.92 3.28
N GLU A 23 7.44 -4.06 2.60
CA GLU A 23 7.84 -5.38 3.10
C GLU A 23 9.28 -5.35 3.62
N GLN A 24 10.19 -4.74 2.85
CA GLN A 24 11.59 -4.60 3.24
C GLN A 24 11.79 -3.69 4.47
N LEU A 25 11.03 -2.59 4.58
CA LEU A 25 11.09 -1.72 5.76
C LEU A 25 10.54 -2.40 7.02
N ILE A 26 9.48 -3.21 6.88
CA ILE A 26 8.98 -4.05 7.97
C ILE A 26 10.07 -5.01 8.42
N PHE A 27 10.76 -5.65 7.47
CA PHE A 27 11.87 -6.56 7.77
C PHE A 27 12.99 -5.86 8.52
N GLN A 28 13.48 -4.71 8.03
CA GLN A 28 14.58 -3.97 8.67
C GLN A 28 14.25 -3.62 10.14
N LYS A 29 13.02 -3.16 10.40
CA LYS A 29 12.59 -2.85 11.77
C LYS A 29 12.39 -4.10 12.63
N ALA A 30 11.91 -5.19 12.05
CA ALA A 30 11.76 -6.45 12.76
C ALA A 30 13.14 -7.06 13.10
N GLU A 31 14.10 -7.00 12.19
CA GLU A 31 15.47 -7.44 12.38
C GLU A 31 16.16 -6.70 13.54
N GLU A 32 15.96 -5.38 13.65
CA GLU A 32 16.43 -4.58 14.79
C GLU A 32 15.86 -5.07 16.14
N MET A 33 14.64 -5.63 16.15
CA MET A 33 13.98 -6.11 17.37
C MET A 33 14.30 -7.58 17.70
N CYS A 34 14.13 -8.49 16.74
CA CYS A 34 14.19 -9.94 16.96
C CYS A 34 15.28 -10.66 16.15
N GLY A 35 16.14 -9.90 15.45
CA GLY A 35 17.37 -10.40 14.81
C GLY A 35 17.12 -11.59 13.90
N ALA A 36 17.83 -12.69 14.17
CA ALA A 36 17.79 -13.92 13.38
C ALA A 36 16.37 -14.51 13.21
N ALA A 37 15.44 -14.24 14.14
CA ALA A 37 14.05 -14.68 13.97
C ALA A 37 13.39 -13.97 12.77
N ALA A 38 13.60 -12.67 12.58
CA ALA A 38 13.04 -11.95 11.42
C ALA A 38 13.60 -12.49 10.10
N GLU A 39 14.91 -12.79 10.05
CA GLU A 39 15.58 -13.39 8.88
C GLU A 39 14.99 -14.76 8.52
N GLU A 40 14.77 -15.61 9.53
CA GLU A 40 14.20 -16.94 9.33
C GLU A 40 12.75 -16.84 8.82
N LEU A 41 11.92 -15.99 9.43
CA LEU A 41 10.52 -15.81 9.03
C LEU A 41 10.42 -15.25 7.61
N GLN A 42 11.25 -14.26 7.25
CA GLN A 42 11.30 -13.73 5.88
C GLN A 42 11.70 -14.83 4.89
N SER A 43 12.72 -15.63 5.24
CA SER A 43 13.21 -16.71 4.40
C SER A 43 12.13 -17.78 4.17
N GLN A 44 11.37 -18.16 5.20
CA GLN A 44 10.24 -19.09 5.10
C GLN A 44 9.14 -18.53 4.18
N VAL A 45 8.76 -17.27 4.38
CA VAL A 45 7.75 -16.60 3.56
C VAL A 45 8.18 -16.53 2.09
N TRP A 46 9.45 -16.22 1.81
CA TRP A 46 9.99 -16.21 0.46
C TRP A 46 10.02 -17.59 -0.21
N GLN A 47 10.23 -18.67 0.55
CA GLN A 47 10.15 -20.04 0.02
C GLN A 47 8.73 -20.41 -0.43
N ILE A 48 7.70 -19.89 0.26
CA ILE A 48 6.29 -20.21 -0.04
C ILE A 48 5.75 -19.32 -1.16
N TYR A 49 6.01 -18.02 -1.10
CA TYR A 49 5.38 -17.03 -1.98
C TYR A 49 6.30 -16.52 -3.10
N GLY A 50 7.59 -16.83 -3.04
CA GLY A 50 8.62 -16.34 -3.95
C GLY A 50 9.28 -15.06 -3.45
N GLN A 51 10.52 -14.85 -3.87
CA GLN A 51 11.28 -13.64 -3.56
C GLN A 51 10.68 -12.39 -4.23
N PRO A 52 10.99 -11.19 -3.72
CA PRO A 52 10.74 -9.95 -4.44
C PRO A 52 11.27 -10.00 -5.87
N LEU A 53 10.59 -9.31 -6.78
CA LEU A 53 11.07 -9.18 -8.15
C LEU A 53 12.45 -8.49 -8.14
N PRO A 54 13.37 -8.91 -9.03
CA PRO A 54 14.66 -8.25 -9.14
C PRO A 54 14.47 -6.80 -9.59
N ASP A 55 15.42 -5.95 -9.20
CA ASP A 55 15.48 -4.56 -9.66
C ASP A 55 15.93 -4.52 -11.13
N THR A 56 14.97 -4.70 -12.03
CA THR A 56 15.18 -4.81 -13.47
C THR A 56 13.98 -4.21 -14.20
N GLU A 57 14.20 -3.72 -15.41
CA GLU A 57 13.18 -3.11 -16.25
C GLU A 57 11.98 -4.05 -16.47
N LEU A 58 10.77 -3.52 -16.33
CA LEU A 58 9.53 -4.30 -16.48
C LEU A 58 9.48 -5.08 -17.80
N GLY A 59 9.99 -4.47 -18.88
CA GLY A 59 9.99 -5.08 -20.21
C GLY A 59 10.76 -6.39 -20.30
N GLU A 60 11.73 -6.61 -19.41
CA GLU A 60 12.54 -7.83 -19.37
C GLU A 60 11.89 -8.94 -18.54
N LEU A 61 11.05 -8.59 -17.57
CA LEU A 61 10.42 -9.53 -16.63
C LEU A 61 9.02 -9.98 -17.05
N ILE A 62 8.33 -9.11 -17.78
CA ILE A 62 6.90 -9.28 -18.03
C ILE A 62 6.61 -10.35 -19.08
N ASP A 63 5.54 -11.11 -18.86
CA ASP A 63 4.96 -11.95 -19.89
C ASP A 63 4.20 -11.10 -20.91
N HIS A 64 4.86 -10.79 -22.03
CA HIS A 64 4.31 -10.01 -23.15
C HIS A 64 3.06 -10.65 -23.78
N SER A 65 2.82 -11.95 -23.57
CA SER A 65 1.63 -12.63 -24.06
C SER A 65 0.41 -12.43 -23.16
N ASN A 66 0.63 -12.07 -21.88
CA ASN A 66 -0.42 -11.90 -20.88
C ASN A 66 -0.04 -10.85 -19.81
N ILE A 67 0.16 -9.61 -20.24
CA ILE A 67 0.60 -8.49 -19.40
C ILE A 67 -0.30 -8.30 -18.17
N HIS A 68 -1.62 -8.24 -18.37
CA HIS A 68 -2.56 -7.99 -17.28
C HIS A 68 -2.60 -9.17 -16.29
N GLY A 69 -2.60 -10.41 -16.80
CA GLY A 69 -2.58 -11.59 -15.94
C GLY A 69 -1.28 -11.71 -15.15
N TRP A 70 -0.16 -11.31 -15.74
CA TRP A 70 1.12 -11.23 -15.05
C TRP A 70 1.09 -10.16 -13.94
N LEU A 71 0.65 -8.94 -14.24
CA LEU A 71 0.54 -7.86 -13.25
C LEU A 71 -0.40 -8.23 -12.10
N GLN A 72 -1.59 -8.77 -12.39
CA GLN A 72 -2.53 -9.25 -11.38
C GLN A 72 -1.90 -10.31 -10.46
N ARG A 73 -1.09 -11.21 -11.02
CA ARG A 73 -0.35 -12.22 -10.25
C ARG A 73 0.68 -11.55 -9.35
N GLN A 74 1.43 -10.57 -9.85
CA GLN A 74 2.42 -9.86 -9.04
C GLN A 74 1.80 -9.05 -7.91
N ILE A 75 0.63 -8.42 -8.11
CA ILE A 75 -0.16 -7.80 -7.03
C ILE A 75 -0.46 -8.85 -5.96
N THR A 76 -0.99 -10.00 -6.37
CA THR A 76 -1.37 -11.08 -5.45
C THR A 76 -0.17 -11.58 -4.66
N ILE A 77 0.96 -11.80 -5.33
CA ILE A 77 2.20 -12.28 -4.70
C ILE A 77 2.70 -11.25 -3.69
N ALA A 78 2.91 -10.00 -4.09
CA ALA A 78 3.50 -8.98 -3.23
C ALA A 78 2.63 -8.71 -1.99
N GLU A 79 1.32 -8.52 -2.15
CA GLU A 79 0.43 -8.25 -1.02
C GLU A 79 0.25 -9.47 -0.10
N THR A 80 0.15 -10.68 -0.65
CA THR A 80 0.00 -11.89 0.19
C THR A 80 1.30 -12.19 0.91
N ARG A 81 2.46 -11.96 0.29
CA ARG A 81 3.77 -12.17 0.90
C ARG A 81 4.04 -11.19 2.04
N GLU A 82 3.78 -9.91 1.83
CA GLU A 82 3.85 -8.90 2.90
C GLU A 82 2.92 -9.29 4.07
N ALA A 83 1.67 -9.64 3.78
CA ALA A 83 0.72 -10.06 4.82
C ALA A 83 1.16 -11.33 5.54
N ALA A 84 1.70 -12.32 4.84
CA ALA A 84 2.22 -13.55 5.44
C ALA A 84 3.41 -13.26 6.35
N PHE A 85 4.34 -12.40 5.93
CA PHE A 85 5.46 -11.99 6.78
C PHE A 85 4.98 -11.26 8.04
N ILE A 86 4.01 -10.36 7.91
CA ILE A 86 3.37 -9.71 9.05
C ILE A 86 2.73 -10.76 9.97
N LYS A 87 2.03 -11.77 9.43
CA LYS A 87 1.42 -12.84 10.23
C LYS A 87 2.45 -13.58 11.07
N GLU A 88 3.54 -14.00 10.44
CA GLU A 88 4.62 -14.74 11.10
C GLU A 88 5.28 -13.90 12.21
N LEU A 89 5.49 -12.61 11.98
CA LEU A 89 5.99 -11.68 12.99
C LEU A 89 5.03 -11.53 14.18
N LEU A 90 3.73 -11.38 13.92
CA LEU A 90 2.72 -11.26 14.98
C LEU A 90 2.64 -12.53 15.83
N ASP A 91 2.69 -13.71 15.20
CA ASP A 91 2.63 -14.99 15.91
C ASP A 91 3.88 -15.27 16.73
N THR A 92 5.05 -14.90 16.21
CA THR A 92 6.35 -15.23 16.81
C THR A 92 6.80 -14.18 17.83
N CYS A 93 6.60 -12.90 17.53
CA CYS A 93 7.13 -11.79 18.31
C CYS A 93 6.06 -10.99 19.09
N GLY A 94 4.78 -11.35 18.96
CA GLY A 94 3.69 -10.81 19.77
C GLY A 94 3.45 -9.31 19.59
N GLY A 95 2.96 -8.64 20.65
CA GLY A 95 2.52 -7.24 20.58
C GLY A 95 3.58 -6.24 20.11
N ALA A 96 4.87 -6.50 20.38
CA ALA A 96 5.95 -5.63 19.90
C ALA A 96 6.07 -5.62 18.36
N ALA A 97 5.76 -6.74 17.70
CA ALA A 97 5.70 -6.78 16.24
C ALA A 97 4.56 -5.93 15.68
N GLN A 98 3.44 -5.84 16.39
CA GLN A 98 2.32 -4.99 15.97
C GLN A 98 2.74 -3.52 15.86
N ASP A 99 3.39 -2.99 16.90
CA ASP A 99 3.88 -1.61 16.93
C ASP A 99 4.93 -1.35 15.84
N ILE A 100 5.81 -2.32 15.58
CA ILE A 100 6.81 -2.24 14.51
C ILE A 100 6.16 -2.16 13.14
N VAL A 101 5.19 -3.04 12.85
CA VAL A 101 4.48 -3.04 11.57
C VAL A 101 3.75 -1.70 11.39
N LEU A 102 3.03 -1.22 12.40
CA LEU A 102 2.36 0.08 12.34
C LEU A 102 3.34 1.24 12.13
N SER A 103 4.50 1.20 12.79
CA SER A 103 5.56 2.18 12.60
C SER A 103 6.16 2.10 11.19
N ALA A 104 6.35 0.90 10.64
CA ALA A 104 6.86 0.70 9.28
C ALA A 104 5.88 1.28 8.26
N TYR A 105 4.58 1.05 8.40
CA TYR A 105 3.57 1.64 7.54
C TYR A 105 3.55 3.17 7.62
N ALA A 106 3.61 3.73 8.83
CA ALA A 106 3.67 5.19 9.02
C ALA A 106 4.91 5.80 8.35
N GLU A 107 6.08 5.20 8.57
CA GLU A 107 7.35 5.66 7.99
C GLU A 107 7.39 5.49 6.48
N HIS A 108 6.95 4.34 5.96
CA HIS A 108 6.86 4.12 4.51
C HIS A 108 5.89 5.11 3.86
N GLY A 109 4.76 5.40 4.51
CA GLY A 109 3.82 6.44 4.09
C GLY A 109 4.50 7.80 4.00
N LYS A 110 5.21 8.20 5.06
CA LYS A 110 5.99 9.44 5.10
C LYS A 110 7.01 9.51 3.97
N LEU A 111 7.84 8.48 3.78
CA LEU A 111 8.85 8.42 2.72
C LEU A 111 8.22 8.55 1.33
N CYS A 112 7.09 7.88 1.09
CA CYS A 112 6.33 8.01 -0.15
C CYS A 112 5.80 9.44 -0.36
N GLY A 113 5.30 10.09 0.69
CA GLY A 113 4.81 11.47 0.65
C GLY A 113 5.93 12.48 0.40
N GLU A 114 7.11 12.30 1.02
CA GLU A 114 8.30 13.12 0.76
C GLU A 114 8.79 12.95 -0.68
N HIS A 115 8.82 11.70 -1.17
CA HIS A 115 9.16 11.41 -2.56
C HIS A 115 8.14 12.03 -3.51
N ALA A 116 6.83 11.97 -3.22
CA ALA A 116 5.80 12.60 -4.04
C ALA A 116 5.95 14.11 -4.10
N LYS A 117 6.32 14.75 -2.98
CA LYS A 117 6.59 16.18 -2.89
C LYS A 117 7.78 16.58 -3.77
N SER A 118 8.84 15.79 -3.79
CA SER A 118 10.05 16.10 -4.58
C SER A 118 9.87 15.93 -6.09
N GLN A 119 8.80 15.26 -6.55
CA GLN A 119 8.51 15.14 -7.99
C GLN A 119 8.01 16.45 -8.62
N GLU A 120 7.52 17.41 -7.81
CA GLU A 120 7.00 18.71 -8.26
C GLU A 120 5.91 18.66 -9.36
N LYS A 121 5.25 17.49 -9.53
CA LYS A 121 4.22 17.26 -10.56
C LYS A 121 2.77 17.30 -10.03
N TYR A 122 2.59 17.39 -8.72
CA TYR A 122 1.27 17.41 -8.07
C TYR A 122 0.99 18.79 -7.49
N ASP A 123 -0.28 19.23 -7.55
CA ASP A 123 -0.72 20.44 -6.84
C ASP A 123 -0.94 20.13 -5.34
N GLY A 124 0.17 20.05 -4.60
CA GLY A 124 0.15 19.78 -3.16
C GLY A 124 -0.50 20.88 -2.32
N GLN A 125 -0.91 22.02 -2.90
CA GLN A 125 -1.64 23.08 -2.19
C GLN A 125 -3.16 22.82 -2.15
N ARG A 126 -3.64 21.83 -2.91
CA ARG A 126 -5.05 21.43 -2.97
C ARG A 126 -5.22 19.97 -2.54
N ALA A 127 -6.32 19.67 -1.85
CA ALA A 127 -6.67 18.30 -1.45
C ALA A 127 -6.69 17.34 -2.66
N ALA A 128 -7.19 17.81 -3.81
CA ALA A 128 -7.25 17.03 -5.05
C ALA A 128 -5.86 16.60 -5.56
N GLY A 129 -4.84 17.47 -5.47
CA GLY A 129 -3.49 17.13 -5.91
C GLY A 129 -2.79 16.17 -4.94
N ILE A 130 -3.07 16.27 -3.64
CA ILE A 130 -2.64 15.30 -2.63
C ILE A 130 -3.30 13.94 -2.89
N TYR A 131 -4.60 13.91 -3.16
CA TYR A 131 -5.33 12.68 -3.52
C TYR A 131 -4.79 12.03 -4.79
N GLN A 132 -4.46 12.82 -5.82
CA GLN A 132 -3.80 12.31 -7.02
C GLN A 132 -2.43 11.68 -6.68
N ALA A 133 -1.63 12.36 -5.85
CA ALA A 133 -0.34 11.82 -5.41
C ALA A 133 -0.50 10.51 -4.65
N VAL A 134 -1.43 10.44 -3.69
CA VAL A 134 -1.76 9.21 -2.96
C VAL A 134 -2.11 8.08 -3.94
N ASN A 135 -2.97 8.36 -4.91
CA ASN A 135 -3.37 7.39 -5.93
C ASN A 135 -2.23 6.93 -6.81
N ASP A 136 -1.19 7.71 -7.03
CA ASP A 136 -0.02 7.28 -7.82
C ASP A 136 0.88 6.29 -7.04
N TYR A 137 0.78 6.24 -5.71
CA TYR A 137 1.66 5.42 -4.86
C TYR A 137 0.96 4.21 -4.26
N ILE A 138 -0.31 4.32 -3.89
CA ILE A 138 -1.02 3.20 -3.29
C ILE A 138 -1.38 2.14 -4.34
N LEU A 139 -1.03 0.88 -4.04
CA LEU A 139 -1.52 -0.26 -4.80
C LEU A 139 -2.95 -0.55 -4.36
N ASN A 140 -3.90 -0.34 -5.26
CA ASN A 140 -5.33 -0.60 -5.03
C ASN A 140 -5.85 -1.47 -6.19
N GLY A 141 -5.34 -2.70 -6.28
CA GLY A 141 -5.67 -3.66 -7.33
C GLY A 141 -5.35 -3.20 -8.76
N MET A 142 -5.92 -3.91 -9.74
CA MET A 142 -5.86 -3.47 -11.14
C MET A 142 -6.72 -2.20 -11.32
N PRO A 143 -6.40 -1.32 -12.28
CA PRO A 143 -7.23 -0.15 -12.57
C PRO A 143 -8.70 -0.48 -12.87
N CYS A 144 -8.98 -1.65 -13.45
CA CYS A 144 -10.33 -2.12 -13.75
C CYS A 144 -11.10 -2.64 -12.53
N ASP A 145 -10.42 -2.93 -11.42
CA ASP A 145 -11.03 -3.44 -10.19
C ASP A 145 -11.42 -2.33 -9.22
N GLN A 146 -10.88 -1.12 -9.43
CA GLN A 146 -11.09 0.02 -8.53
C GLN A 146 -12.54 0.48 -8.58
N GLY A 147 -13.15 0.53 -7.39
CA GLY A 147 -14.53 0.97 -7.18
C GLY A 147 -14.64 2.26 -6.37
N ASP A 148 -13.53 2.94 -6.08
CA ASP A 148 -13.54 4.17 -5.30
C ASP A 148 -14.17 5.33 -6.09
N VAL A 149 -15.12 6.03 -5.47
CA VAL A 149 -15.84 7.16 -6.06
C VAL A 149 -15.54 8.42 -5.26
N VAL A 150 -15.05 9.46 -5.93
CA VAL A 150 -14.88 10.79 -5.33
C VAL A 150 -16.24 11.46 -5.19
N THR A 151 -16.67 11.75 -3.97
CA THR A 151 -17.96 12.38 -3.65
C THR A 151 -17.83 13.88 -3.36
N VAL A 152 -16.65 14.34 -2.94
CA VAL A 152 -16.31 15.76 -2.76
C VAL A 152 -14.94 16.03 -3.36
N ASN A 153 -14.81 17.11 -4.12
CA ASN A 153 -13.56 17.56 -4.72
C ASN A 153 -13.49 19.09 -4.72
N GLU A 154 -12.96 19.64 -3.63
CA GLU A 154 -12.81 21.07 -3.38
C GLU A 154 -11.32 21.44 -3.21
N ALA A 155 -11.03 22.71 -2.95
CA ALA A 155 -9.65 23.16 -2.74
C ALA A 155 -9.04 22.53 -1.49
N ASP A 156 -9.76 22.58 -0.38
CA ASP A 156 -9.26 22.19 0.95
C ASP A 156 -9.77 20.81 1.40
N THR A 157 -10.66 20.18 0.63
CA THR A 157 -11.26 18.88 0.98
C THR A 157 -11.41 17.98 -0.24
N VAL A 158 -11.07 16.71 -0.09
CA VAL A 158 -11.51 15.63 -1.00
C VAL A 158 -12.09 14.49 -0.17
N ILE A 159 -13.18 13.90 -0.62
CA ILE A 159 -13.80 12.72 0.00
C ILE A 159 -13.98 11.68 -1.08
N TRP A 160 -13.58 10.44 -0.78
CA TRP A 160 -13.82 9.29 -1.65
C TRP A 160 -14.35 8.11 -0.84
N GLU A 161 -15.15 7.28 -1.50
CA GLU A 161 -15.87 6.17 -0.91
C GLU A 161 -15.71 4.90 -1.74
N GLY A 162 -15.53 3.76 -1.07
CA GLY A 162 -15.45 2.44 -1.70
C GLY A 162 -16.05 1.35 -0.83
N GLU A 163 -16.70 0.36 -1.44
CA GLU A 163 -17.37 -0.73 -0.71
C GLU A 163 -16.39 -1.82 -0.25
N THR A 164 -15.32 -2.04 -1.02
CA THR A 164 -14.38 -3.15 -0.80
C THR A 164 -12.94 -2.65 -0.79
N CYS A 165 -12.17 -3.04 0.22
CA CYS A 165 -10.71 -2.88 0.19
C CYS A 165 -10.10 -4.08 -0.58
N LEU A 166 -9.50 -3.82 -1.74
CA LEU A 166 -9.04 -4.88 -2.66
C LEU A 166 -7.94 -5.77 -2.06
N GLN A 167 -7.18 -5.25 -1.10
CA GLN A 167 -6.12 -5.95 -0.39
C GLN A 167 -6.67 -6.98 0.62
N GLU A 168 -7.93 -6.84 1.06
CA GLU A 168 -8.52 -7.73 2.10
C GLU A 168 -8.44 -9.19 1.72
N ARG A 169 -8.65 -9.52 0.45
CA ARG A 169 -8.60 -10.91 -0.01
C ARG A 169 -7.22 -11.53 0.20
N ASN A 170 -6.15 -10.76 -0.04
CA ASN A 170 -4.79 -11.25 0.07
C ASN A 170 -4.37 -11.35 1.54
N TRP A 171 -4.75 -10.38 2.37
CA TRP A 171 -4.55 -10.42 3.82
C TRP A 171 -5.32 -11.56 4.51
N THR A 172 -6.57 -11.80 4.11
CA THR A 172 -7.38 -12.90 4.63
C THR A 172 -6.76 -14.26 4.27
N LYS A 173 -6.19 -14.42 3.06
CA LYS A 173 -5.48 -15.65 2.67
C LYS A 173 -4.24 -15.90 3.52
N ALA A 174 -3.53 -14.84 3.93
CA ALA A 174 -2.39 -14.93 4.84
C ALA A 174 -2.81 -15.10 6.31
N GLY A 175 -4.10 -15.03 6.63
CA GLY A 175 -4.62 -15.22 7.99
C GLY A 175 -4.43 -14.01 8.91
N VAL A 176 -4.20 -12.82 8.37
CA VAL A 176 -4.10 -11.58 9.16
C VAL A 176 -5.48 -10.95 9.31
N ASP A 177 -5.76 -10.41 10.50
CA ASP A 177 -7.01 -9.73 10.79
C ASP A 177 -7.23 -8.49 9.91
N LYS A 178 -8.46 -8.33 9.40
CA LYS A 178 -8.82 -7.24 8.49
C LYS A 178 -8.80 -5.87 9.17
N ALA A 179 -9.13 -5.79 10.46
CA ALA A 179 -9.07 -4.52 11.18
C ALA A 179 -7.62 -4.08 11.35
N PHE A 180 -6.70 -5.01 11.62
CA PHE A 180 -5.27 -4.70 11.67
C PHE A 180 -4.72 -4.25 10.31
N MET A 181 -5.15 -4.88 9.21
CA MET A 181 -4.85 -4.39 7.85
C MET A 181 -5.26 -2.92 7.68
N LYS A 182 -6.52 -2.59 8.02
CA LYS A 182 -7.02 -1.21 7.88
C LYS A 182 -6.24 -0.24 8.75
N GLU A 183 -5.87 -0.63 9.96
CA GLU A 183 -5.02 0.19 10.83
C GLU A 183 -3.66 0.48 10.19
N CYS A 184 -3.00 -0.52 9.60
CA CYS A 184 -1.75 -0.35 8.88
C CYS A 184 -1.88 0.69 7.74
N TYR A 185 -2.89 0.54 6.88
CA TYR A 185 -3.11 1.50 5.80
C TYR A 185 -3.48 2.90 6.31
N GLN A 186 -4.25 3.03 7.39
CA GLN A 186 -4.53 4.32 8.02
C GLN A 186 -3.22 5.01 8.44
N LYS A 187 -2.29 4.29 9.08
CA LYS A 187 -0.96 4.84 9.42
C LYS A 187 -0.21 5.31 8.18
N TRP A 188 -0.25 4.54 7.10
CA TRP A 188 0.39 4.90 5.83
C TRP A 188 -0.20 6.17 5.22
N PHE A 189 -1.54 6.28 5.13
CA PHE A 189 -2.19 7.48 4.60
C PHE A 189 -1.90 8.73 5.43
N VAL A 190 -1.95 8.61 6.77
CA VAL A 190 -1.61 9.73 7.68
C VAL A 190 -0.18 10.19 7.44
N GLY A 191 0.79 9.26 7.40
CA GLY A 191 2.19 9.57 7.13
C GLY A 191 2.39 10.24 5.78
N PHE A 192 1.78 9.69 4.72
CA PHE A 192 1.88 10.21 3.35
C PHE A 192 1.35 11.63 3.24
N VAL A 193 0.12 11.86 3.68
CA VAL A 193 -0.56 13.16 3.52
C VAL A 193 0.19 14.25 4.28
N LYS A 194 0.58 13.97 5.54
CA LYS A 194 1.29 14.95 6.38
C LYS A 194 2.69 15.27 5.83
N ALA A 195 3.37 14.29 5.25
CA ALA A 195 4.67 14.49 4.62
C ALA A 195 4.60 15.32 3.33
N LEU A 196 3.59 15.06 2.49
CA LEU A 196 3.38 15.80 1.25
C LEU A 196 3.04 17.26 1.54
N ASN A 197 2.08 17.50 2.44
CA ASN A 197 1.77 18.84 2.92
C ASN A 197 1.29 18.81 4.39
N PRO A 198 2.06 19.40 5.33
CA PRO A 198 1.72 19.36 6.75
C PRO A 198 0.44 20.14 7.11
N ALA A 199 -0.10 20.97 6.21
CA ALA A 199 -1.38 21.65 6.41
C ALA A 199 -2.60 20.73 6.18
N PHE A 200 -2.41 19.51 5.67
CA PHE A 200 -3.49 18.56 5.42
C PHE A 200 -3.41 17.33 6.33
N THR A 201 -4.57 16.72 6.59
CA THR A 201 -4.71 15.46 7.31
C THR A 201 -5.54 14.46 6.53
N TYR A 202 -5.32 13.19 6.83
CA TYR A 202 -6.14 12.09 6.37
C TYR A 202 -7.04 11.60 7.51
N ASN A 203 -8.30 11.28 7.20
CA ASN A 203 -9.22 10.63 8.12
C ASN A 203 -10.05 9.55 7.39
N GLN A 204 -10.30 8.42 8.06
CA GLN A 204 -11.35 7.48 7.64
C GLN A 204 -12.61 7.75 8.47
N THR A 205 -13.66 8.27 7.82
CA THR A 205 -14.89 8.75 8.47
C THR A 205 -16.03 7.73 8.42
N ALA A 206 -15.90 6.66 7.63
CA ALA A 206 -16.75 5.46 7.69
C ALA A 206 -15.92 4.20 7.39
N ASP A 207 -16.28 3.08 8.02
CA ASP A 207 -15.55 1.82 7.94
C ASP A 207 -16.53 0.63 7.88
N THR A 208 -16.43 -0.17 6.82
CA THR A 208 -17.28 -1.35 6.64
C THR A 208 -17.11 -2.42 7.71
N LEU A 209 -15.94 -2.50 8.36
CA LEU A 209 -15.70 -3.44 9.47
C LEU A 209 -16.33 -2.95 10.78
N LYS A 210 -16.73 -1.68 10.86
CA LYS A 210 -17.40 -1.06 12.02
C LYS A 210 -18.88 -0.80 11.76
N GLY A 211 -19.47 -1.48 10.78
CA GLY A 211 -20.90 -1.39 10.44
C GLY A 211 -21.26 -0.20 9.54
N GLY A 212 -20.28 0.54 9.00
CA GLY A 212 -20.53 1.55 7.98
C GLY A 212 -20.94 0.90 6.64
N PRO A 213 -21.77 1.58 5.82
CA PRO A 213 -22.18 1.04 4.51
C PRO A 213 -21.05 1.06 3.48
N VAL A 214 -20.04 1.91 3.68
CA VAL A 214 -18.88 2.11 2.81
C VAL A 214 -17.64 2.42 3.65
N ASN A 215 -16.46 2.31 3.03
CA ASN A 215 -15.25 2.93 3.52
C ASN A 215 -15.21 4.36 2.98
N ARG A 216 -15.31 5.35 3.86
CA ARG A 216 -15.23 6.78 3.49
C ARG A 216 -13.93 7.35 4.00
N HIS A 217 -13.18 7.94 3.09
CA HIS A 217 -11.89 8.54 3.35
C HIS A 217 -11.92 10.01 2.99
N GLN A 218 -11.14 10.81 3.72
CA GLN A 218 -11.11 12.25 3.57
C GLN A 218 -9.67 12.75 3.67
N ILE A 219 -9.29 13.66 2.78
CA ILE A 219 -8.15 14.56 2.98
C ILE A 219 -8.73 15.96 3.21
N LEU A 220 -8.33 16.59 4.31
CA LEU A 220 -8.86 17.88 4.76
C LEU A 220 -7.71 18.80 5.19
N LYS A 221 -7.76 20.06 4.79
CA LYS A 221 -6.85 21.10 5.29
C LYS A 221 -7.21 21.48 6.73
N GLU A 222 -6.22 21.46 7.60
CA GLU A 222 -6.35 21.98 8.96
C GLU A 222 -6.40 23.52 8.92
N ALA A 223 -7.24 24.10 9.79
CA ALA A 223 -7.42 25.54 9.91
C ALA A 223 -6.24 26.23 10.62
#